data_AF-A0A819HX86-F1
#
_entry.id   AF-A0A819HX86-F1
#
_cell.length_a   1.000
_cell.length_b   1.000
_cell.length_c   1.000
_cell.angle_alpha   90.00
_cell.angle_beta   90.00
_cell.angle_gamma   90.00
#
_symmetry.space_group_name_H-M   'P 1'
#
loop_
_entity.id
_entity.type
_entity.pdbx_description
1 polymer ?
#
loop_
_entity_poly.entity_id
_entity_poly.type
_entity_poly.pdbx_seq_one_letter_code
_entity_poly.pdbx_strand_id
1 'polypeptide(L)'
;NHNCDANAEIQYQHNNSTLSVVATRLISNNEEITINYLSECDRNRSRHSRQKLLQENYLFLCQCNRCLSESSEPDETSEEESENEMDED
;
A
#
# COMPACT_ATOMS: atom_id res chain seq x y z
N ASN A 1 -8.45 -6.69 2.16
CA ASN A 1 -8.03 -5.48 2.89
C ASN A 1 -6.58 -5.17 2.63
N HIS A 2 -6.20 -3.90 2.81
CA HIS A 2 -4.85 -3.40 2.61
C HIS A 2 -3.96 -3.63 3.84
N ASN A 3 -2.72 -4.03 3.62
CA ASN A 3 -1.63 -3.89 4.59
C ASN A 3 -0.34 -3.51 3.82
N CYS A 4 0.42 -2.52 4.32
CA CYS A 4 1.68 -2.13 3.67
C CYS A 4 2.71 -3.27 3.70
N ASP A 5 2.59 -4.18 4.69
CA ASP A 5 3.34 -5.43 4.83
C ASP A 5 2.39 -6.65 4.67
N ALA A 6 1.83 -6.75 3.46
CA ALA A 6 0.86 -7.78 3.09
C ALA A 6 1.43 -9.21 3.15
N ASN A 7 0.57 -10.18 3.50
CA ASN A 7 0.92 -11.60 3.55
C ASN A 7 0.55 -12.39 2.29
N ALA A 8 -0.08 -11.73 1.32
CA ALA A 8 -0.34 -12.28 0.00
C ALA A 8 -0.16 -11.21 -1.10
N GLU A 9 0.05 -11.68 -2.33
CA GLU A 9 0.17 -10.86 -3.52
C GLU A 9 -0.73 -11.38 -4.65
N ILE A 10 -1.01 -10.51 -5.62
CA ILE A 10 -1.77 -10.85 -6.82
C ILE A 10 -0.82 -11.26 -7.95
N GLN A 11 -1.08 -12.41 -8.58
CA GLN A 11 -0.34 -12.88 -9.75
C GLN A 11 -1.26 -13.20 -10.92
N TYR A 12 -0.84 -12.84 -12.14
CA TYR A 12 -1.53 -13.15 -13.40
C TYR A 12 -0.74 -14.21 -14.18
N GLN A 13 -0.94 -15.48 -13.84
CA GLN A 13 -0.10 -16.58 -14.35
C GLN A 13 -0.48 -17.08 -15.75
N HIS A 14 -1.70 -16.82 -16.22
CA HIS A 14 -2.26 -17.48 -17.39
C HIS A 14 -2.61 -16.54 -18.54
N ASN A 15 -2.09 -15.30 -18.52
CA ASN A 15 -2.38 -14.24 -19.51
C ASN A 15 -3.87 -14.19 -19.92
N ASN A 16 -4.74 -14.33 -18.93
CA ASN A 16 -6.18 -14.37 -19.05
C ASN A 16 -6.79 -13.58 -17.89
N SER A 17 -8.12 -13.49 -17.82
CA SER A 17 -8.82 -12.73 -16.77
C SER A 17 -8.87 -13.45 -15.40
N THR A 18 -7.97 -14.41 -15.16
CA THR A 18 -7.85 -15.11 -13.87
C THR A 18 -6.69 -14.51 -13.07
N LEU A 19 -6.99 -14.07 -11.86
CA LEU A 19 -5.98 -13.65 -10.90
C LEU A 19 -5.80 -14.74 -9.84
N SER A 20 -4.56 -14.93 -9.40
CA SER A 20 -4.21 -15.80 -8.28
C SER A 20 -3.79 -14.95 -7.09
N VAL A 21 -4.32 -15.27 -5.90
CA VAL A 21 -3.85 -14.69 -4.64
C VAL A 21 -2.87 -15.68 -4.03
N VAL A 22 -1.60 -15.29 -3.97
CA VAL A 22 -0.50 -16.19 -3.56
C VAL A 22 0.10 -15.69 -2.26
N ALA A 23 0.22 -16.58 -1.28
CA ALA A 23 0.85 -16.25 -0.01
C ALA A 23 2.35 -15.96 -0.19
N THR A 24 2.84 -14.84 0.37
CA THR A 24 4.26 -14.45 0.32
C THR A 24 5.02 -14.94 1.55
N ARG A 25 4.30 -15.39 2.58
CA ARG A 25 4.81 -16.01 3.81
C ARG A 25 3.81 -17.02 4.36
N LEU A 26 4.21 -17.77 5.39
CA LEU A 26 3.27 -18.61 6.13
C LEU A 26 2.15 -17.74 6.74
N ILE A 27 0.91 -18.22 6.61
CA ILE A 27 -0.30 -17.58 7.13
C ILE A 27 -0.92 -18.53 8.15
N SER A 28 -1.12 -18.06 9.37
CA SER A 28 -1.68 -18.88 10.45
C SER A 28 -3.19 -19.06 10.31
N ASN A 29 -3.75 -20.06 10.97
CA ASN A 29 -5.21 -20.23 11.02
C ASN A 29 -5.85 -18.98 11.66
N ASN A 30 -6.92 -18.47 11.03
CA ASN A 30 -7.62 -17.22 11.40
C ASN A 30 -6.81 -15.93 11.24
N GLU A 31 -5.60 -15.97 10.66
CA GLU A 31 -4.92 -14.75 10.25
C GLU A 31 -5.60 -14.18 9.00
N GLU A 32 -5.85 -12.86 9.00
CA GLU A 32 -6.45 -12.19 7.86
C GLU A 32 -5.50 -12.20 6.65
N ILE A 33 -6.02 -12.57 5.48
CA ILE A 33 -5.30 -12.44 4.22
C ILE A 33 -5.40 -10.98 3.76
N THR A 34 -4.25 -10.33 3.63
CA THR A 34 -4.13 -8.94 3.19
C THR A 34 -3.25 -8.86 1.96
N ILE A 35 -3.54 -7.90 1.09
CA ILE A 35 -2.74 -7.59 -0.11
C ILE A 35 -2.31 -6.12 -0.05
N ASN A 36 -1.27 -5.76 -0.78
CA ASN A 36 -0.87 -4.36 -0.91
C ASN A 36 -1.59 -3.74 -2.10
N TYR A 37 -2.25 -2.60 -1.89
CA TYR A 37 -2.99 -1.88 -2.94
C TYR A 37 -2.09 -0.91 -3.71
N LEU A 38 -0.90 -0.63 -3.18
CA LEU A 38 0.05 0.32 -3.74
C LEU A 38 0.90 -0.35 -4.82
N SER A 39 1.28 0.43 -5.84
CA SER A 39 2.22 -0.02 -6.87
C SER A 39 3.60 -0.31 -6.29
N GLU A 40 4.46 -1.03 -7.02
CA GLU A 40 5.84 -1.31 -6.58
C GLU A 40 6.62 -0.03 -6.26
N CYS A 41 6.40 1.05 -7.01
CA CYS A 41 7.01 2.36 -6.77
C CYS A 41 6.49 2.98 -5.46
N ASP A 42 5.17 2.94 -5.24
CA ASP A 42 4.53 3.58 -4.09
C ASP A 42 4.80 2.87 -2.77
N ARG A 43 5.07 1.56 -2.82
CA ARG A 43 5.38 0.75 -1.62
C ARG A 43 6.62 1.22 -0.87
N ASN A 44 7.57 1.83 -1.56
CA ASN A 44 8.84 2.27 -0.98
C ASN A 44 8.84 3.75 -0.60
N ARG A 45 7.74 4.47 -0.86
CA ARG A 45 7.57 5.87 -0.48
C ARG A 45 7.30 6.02 1.01
N SER A 46 7.38 7.26 1.49
CA SER A 46 7.19 7.62 2.91
C SER A 46 5.81 7.17 3.42
N ARG A 47 5.67 7.12 4.75
CA ARG A 47 4.36 6.89 5.37
C ARG A 47 3.32 7.90 4.87
N HIS A 48 3.68 9.17 4.76
CA HIS A 48 2.79 10.24 4.31
C HIS A 48 2.22 9.96 2.92
N SER A 49 3.09 9.70 1.94
CA SER A 49 2.69 9.45 0.55
C SER A 49 1.76 8.26 0.43
N ARG A 50 2.08 7.17 1.13
CA ARG A 50 1.25 5.96 1.15
C ARG A 50 -0.12 6.23 1.76
N GLN A 51 -0.20 7.01 2.84
CA GLN A 51 -1.49 7.39 3.45
C GLN A 51 -2.30 8.29 2.52
N LYS A 52 -1.69 9.30 1.89
CA LYS A 52 -2.34 10.21 0.94
C LYS A 52 -2.99 9.41 -0.20
N LEU A 53 -2.23 8.52 -0.85
CA LEU A 53 -2.73 7.68 -1.93
C LEU A 53 -3.87 6.76 -1.49
N LEU A 54 -3.77 6.14 -0.30
CA LEU A 54 -4.82 5.27 0.23
C LEU A 54 -6.08 6.05 0.60
N GLN A 55 -5.93 7.25 1.16
CA GLN A 55 -7.03 8.11 1.53
C GLN A 55 -7.76 8.64 0.30
N GLU A 56 -7.04 9.07 -0.74
CA GLU A 56 -7.62 9.59 -1.98
C GLU A 56 -8.33 8.51 -2.80
N ASN A 57 -7.73 7.32 -2.94
CA ASN A 57 -8.24 6.27 -3.82
C ASN A 57 -9.19 5.28 -3.13
N TYR A 58 -9.04 5.08 -1.82
CA TYR A 58 -9.75 4.03 -1.07
C TYR A 58 -10.45 4.54 0.19
N LEU A 59 -10.34 5.84 0.50
CA LEU A 59 -11.11 6.53 1.54
C LEU A 59 -10.90 5.96 2.96
N PHE A 60 -9.68 5.49 3.28
CA PHE A 60 -9.31 5.03 4.63
C PHE A 60 -7.87 5.41 4.99
N LEU A 61 -7.58 5.40 6.30
CA LEU A 61 -6.22 5.53 6.84
C LEU A 61 -5.65 4.17 7.21
N CYS A 62 -4.47 3.81 6.70
CA CYS A 62 -3.84 2.55 7.02
C CYS A 62 -3.26 2.57 8.44
N GLN A 63 -3.59 1.55 9.25
CA GLN A 63 -3.12 1.40 10.63
C GLN A 63 -2.25 0.15 10.81
N CYS A 64 -1.64 -0.35 9.73
CA CYS A 64 -0.76 -1.51 9.82
C CYS A 64 0.51 -1.22 10.64
N ASN A 65 1.18 -2.27 11.13
CA ASN A 65 2.38 -2.15 11.94
C ASN A 65 3.46 -1.27 11.31
N ARG A 66 3.67 -1.37 9.98
CA ARG A 66 4.61 -0.52 9.26
C ARG A 66 4.23 0.96 9.32
N CYS A 67 2.96 1.29 9.10
CA CYS A 67 2.47 2.66 9.24
C CYS A 67 2.53 3.18 10.68
N LEU A 68 2.40 2.31 11.68
CA LEU A 68 2.53 2.69 13.09
C LEU A 68 3.99 2.89 13.49
N SER A 69 4.91 2.06 13.01
CA SER A 69 6.34 2.21 13.32
C SER A 69 6.96 3.46 12.68
N GLU A 70 6.47 3.84 11.51
CA GLU A 70 6.95 5.02 10.76
C GLU A 70 6.22 6.33 11.19
N SER A 71 5.36 6.31 12.23
CA SER A 71 4.53 7.48 12.56
C SER A 71 5.29 8.69 13.10
N SER A 72 6.53 8.49 13.55
CA SER A 72 7.42 9.55 14.04
C SER A 72 8.43 10.02 12.99
N GLU A 73 8.44 9.38 11.82
CA GLU A 73 9.32 9.80 10.72
C GLU A 73 8.79 11.10 10.12
N PRO A 74 9.68 12.01 9.68
CA PRO A 74 9.25 13.23 9.04
C PRO A 74 8.53 12.90 7.72
N ASP A 75 7.55 13.73 7.38
CA ASP A 75 6.82 13.65 6.10
C ASP A 75 7.70 14.16 4.94
N GLU A 76 8.95 13.71 4.87
CA GLU A 76 9.85 14.04 3.77
C GLU A 76 9.63 13.06 2.62
N THR A 77 9.27 13.63 1.47
CA THR A 77 9.10 12.91 0.22
C THR A 77 9.99 13.54 -0.82
N SER A 78 10.47 12.75 -1.77
CA SER A 78 11.27 13.28 -2.88
C SER A 78 10.46 14.33 -3.64
N GLU A 79 11.12 15.40 -4.10
CA GLU A 79 10.52 16.56 -4.79
C GLU A 79 9.55 16.19 -5.93
N GLU A 80 9.71 15.02 -6.55
CA GLU A 80 8.82 14.44 -7.56
C GLU A 80 7.35 14.24 -7.12
N GLU A 81 7.03 14.31 -5.82
CA GLU A 81 5.65 14.27 -5.32
C GLU A 81 4.95 15.62 -5.22
N SER A 82 5.71 16.74 -5.29
CA SER A 82 5.17 18.09 -5.11
C SER A 82 4.38 18.62 -6.31
N GLU A 83 4.46 17.95 -7.47
CA GLU A 83 3.84 18.42 -8.72
C GLU A 83 2.33 18.11 -8.83
N ASN A 84 1.75 17.35 -7.90
CA ASN A 84 0.31 17.04 -7.88
C ASN A 84 -0.50 17.95 -6.92
N GLU A 85 0.09 19.04 -6.41
CA GLU A 85 -0.60 20.04 -5.56
C GLU A 85 -0.87 21.36 -6.32
N MET A 86 -1.29 21.27 -7.59
CA MET A 86 -1.79 22.42 -8.34
C MET A 86 -3.20 22.16 -8.88
N ASP A 87 -4.08 23.13 -8.59
CA ASP A 87 -5.39 23.40 -9.19
C ASP A 87 -6.65 22.88 -8.46
N GLU A 88 -7.02 23.56 -7.36
CA GLU A 88 -8.42 23.89 -7.06
C GLU A 88 -8.55 25.41 -6.84
N ASP A 89 -8.93 26.13 -7.91
CA ASP A 89 -9.59 27.45 -7.87
C ASP A 89 -11.12 27.25 -7.96
#